data_AF-A0A9E8NH96-F1
#
_entry.id   AF-A0A9E8NH96-F1
#
_cell.length_a   1.000
_cell.length_b   1.000
_cell.length_c   1.000
_cell.angle_alpha   90.00
_cell.angle_beta   90.00
_cell.angle_gamma   90.00
#
_symmetry.space_group_name_H-M   'P 1'
#
loop_
_entity.id
_entity.type
_entity.pdbx_description
1 polymer ?
#
loop_
_entity_poly.entity_id
_entity_poly.type
_entity_poly.pdbx_seq_one_letter_code
_entity_poly.pdbx_strand_id
1 'polypeptide(L)'
;MTEHLEQATHNENFCANIEKEFSEQFFDWKVTVLFYVALHLLKARSSQLSRDIGETHFDINKNANPNRDNVLRLSKGAWELYHLLYRTSQTARYEGITDFDTFQALKKADYIICQEALRKFKLYLNGVGLKC
;
A
#
# COMPACT_ATOMS: atom_id res chain seq x y z
N MET A 1 -16.18 5.99 -1.10
CA MET A 1 -15.08 6.70 -1.82
C MET A 1 -14.40 7.70 -0.91
N THR A 2 -15.10 8.76 -0.47
CA THR A 2 -14.54 9.82 0.38
C THR A 2 -13.89 9.26 1.66
N GLU A 3 -14.59 8.37 2.36
CA GLU A 3 -14.07 7.70 3.57
C GLU A 3 -12.71 7.01 3.36
N HIS A 4 -12.50 6.40 2.19
CA HIS A 4 -11.25 5.71 1.88
C HIS A 4 -10.12 6.69 1.54
N LEU A 5 -10.44 7.81 0.87
CA LEU A 5 -9.45 8.88 0.65
C LEU A 5 -9.05 9.54 1.97
N GLU A 6 -10.01 9.75 2.87
CA GLU A 6 -9.77 10.28 4.21
C GLU A 6 -8.89 9.32 5.02
N GLN A 7 -9.17 8.02 4.98
CA GLN A 7 -8.35 7.01 5.65
C GLN A 7 -6.93 6.93 5.07
N ALA A 8 -6.78 7.01 3.74
CA ALA A 8 -5.47 7.06 3.10
C ALA A 8 -4.69 8.31 3.54
N THR A 9 -5.33 9.48 3.53
CA THR A 9 -4.75 10.76 3.99
C THR A 9 -4.36 10.70 5.47
N HIS A 10 -5.21 10.14 6.32
CA HIS A 10 -4.94 9.93 7.73
C HIS A 10 -3.68 9.09 7.94
N ASN A 11 -3.55 7.98 7.20
CA ASN A 11 -2.39 7.09 7.26
C ASN A 11 -1.12 7.78 6.73
N GLU A 12 -1.21 8.58 5.67
CA GLU A 12 -0.07 9.38 5.19
C GLU A 12 0.42 10.37 6.26
N ASN A 13 -0.51 11.08 6.90
CA ASN A 13 -0.19 12.00 7.99
C ASN A 13 0.44 11.28 9.19
N PHE A 14 -0.08 10.11 9.55
CA PHE A 14 0.51 9.26 10.57
C PHE A 14 1.95 8.85 10.23
N CYS A 15 2.18 8.39 8.98
CA CYS A 15 3.53 8.03 8.53
C CYS A 15 4.48 9.23 8.57
N ALA A 16 4.03 10.42 8.15
CA ALA A 16 4.82 11.63 8.19
C ALA A 16 5.19 12.05 9.63
N ASN A 17 4.26 11.89 10.58
CA ASN A 17 4.53 12.16 11.99
C ASN A 17 5.54 11.17 12.58
N ILE A 18 5.42 9.88 12.26
CA ILE A 18 6.41 8.87 12.68
C ILE A 18 7.77 9.16 12.06
N GLU A 19 7.84 9.50 10.77
CA GLU A 19 9.09 9.82 10.10
C GLU A 19 9.78 11.03 10.73
N LYS A 20 9.00 12.05 11.13
CA LYS A 20 9.51 13.24 11.78
C LYS A 20 10.08 12.97 13.17
N GLU A 21 9.37 12.20 13.99
CA GLU A 21 9.76 11.94 15.39
C GLU A 21 10.79 10.79 15.50
N PHE A 22 10.67 9.80 14.63
CA PHE A 22 11.40 8.54 14.68
C PHE A 22 11.98 8.18 13.30
N SER A 23 12.78 9.09 12.73
CA SER A 23 13.36 8.95 11.38
C SER A 23 14.13 7.64 11.18
N GLU A 24 14.86 7.19 12.20
CA GLU A 24 15.73 6.00 12.14
C GLU A 24 15.15 4.76 12.84
N GLN A 25 13.84 4.75 13.15
CA GLN A 25 13.19 3.65 13.87
C GLN A 25 11.84 3.26 13.24
N PHE A 26 11.30 2.12 13.68
CA PHE A 26 9.96 1.61 13.33
C PHE A 26 9.71 1.45 11.83
N PHE A 27 10.72 1.02 11.06
CA PHE A 27 10.60 0.85 9.62
C PHE A 27 9.57 -0.21 9.22
N ASP A 28 9.36 -1.23 10.06
CA ASP A 28 8.31 -2.23 9.89
C ASP A 28 6.90 -1.59 9.90
N TRP A 29 6.67 -0.67 10.83
CA TRP A 29 5.42 0.09 10.91
C TRP A 29 5.30 1.09 9.76
N LYS A 30 6.38 1.79 9.40
CA LYS A 30 6.36 2.71 8.25
C LYS A 30 6.00 1.98 6.97
N VAL A 31 6.62 0.83 6.67
CA VAL A 31 6.27 -0.05 5.54
C VAL A 31 4.79 -0.45 5.59
N THR A 32 4.32 -0.87 6.76
CA THR A 32 2.93 -1.32 6.95
C THR A 32 1.93 -0.21 6.65
N VAL A 33 2.21 1.01 7.11
CA VAL A 33 1.35 2.18 6.86
C VAL A 33 1.30 2.52 5.38
N LEU A 34 2.43 2.49 4.66
CA LEU A 34 2.46 2.75 3.21
C LEU A 34 1.58 1.76 2.43
N PHE A 35 1.56 0.49 2.86
CA PHE A 35 0.63 -0.49 2.29
C PHE A 35 -0.83 -0.11 2.56
N TYR A 36 -1.18 0.27 3.79
CA TYR A 36 -2.56 0.68 4.10
C TYR A 36 -2.99 1.92 3.33
N VAL A 37 -2.09 2.88 3.06
CA VAL A 37 -2.37 3.99 2.13
C VAL A 37 -2.77 3.45 0.77
N ALA A 38 -1.96 2.58 0.16
CA ALA A 38 -2.27 2.00 -1.16
C ALA A 38 -3.57 1.18 -1.17
N LEU A 39 -3.85 0.42 -0.10
CA LEU A 39 -5.10 -0.33 0.05
C LEU A 39 -6.32 0.60 0.02
N HIS A 40 -6.30 1.67 0.82
CA HIS A 40 -7.42 2.61 0.86
C HIS A 40 -7.56 3.40 -0.43
N LEU A 41 -6.46 3.77 -1.09
CA LEU A 41 -6.53 4.38 -2.43
C LEU A 41 -7.13 3.43 -3.48
N LEU A 42 -6.80 2.14 -3.43
CA LEU A 42 -7.39 1.13 -4.31
C LEU A 42 -8.89 0.97 -4.05
N LYS A 43 -9.31 0.89 -2.79
CA LYS A 43 -10.74 0.85 -2.41
C LYS A 43 -11.47 2.13 -2.81
N ALA A 44 -10.84 3.30 -2.67
CA ALA A 44 -11.38 4.57 -3.12
C ALA A 44 -11.63 4.55 -4.64
N ARG A 45 -10.66 4.07 -5.43
CA ARG A 45 -10.81 3.91 -6.88
C ARG A 45 -11.94 2.95 -7.24
N SER A 46 -12.02 1.83 -6.55
CA SER A 46 -13.09 0.86 -6.76
C SER A 46 -14.48 1.48 -6.52
N SER A 47 -14.62 2.18 -5.40
CA SER A 47 -15.85 2.87 -5.02
C SER A 47 -16.22 4.00 -6.01
N GLN A 48 -15.24 4.77 -6.51
CA GLN A 48 -15.44 5.80 -7.53
C GLN A 48 -16.05 5.24 -8.82
N LEU A 49 -15.71 4.00 -9.16
CA LEU A 49 -16.21 3.29 -10.34
C LEU A 49 -17.44 2.42 -10.06
N SER A 50 -18.00 2.48 -8.86
CA SER A 50 -19.09 1.60 -8.40
C SER A 50 -18.78 0.11 -8.61
N ARG A 51 -17.52 -0.28 -8.37
CA ARG A 51 -17.04 -1.66 -8.43
C ARG A 51 -16.77 -2.16 -7.02
N ASP A 52 -17.22 -3.36 -6.71
CA ASP A 52 -16.94 -4.01 -5.44
C ASP A 52 -15.76 -4.98 -5.60
N ILE A 53 -14.62 -4.65 -5.00
CA ILE A 53 -13.43 -5.52 -4.98
C ILE A 53 -13.37 -6.41 -3.73
N GLY A 54 -14.34 -6.30 -2.83
CA GLY A 54 -14.45 -7.01 -1.57
C GLY A 54 -13.58 -6.44 -0.45
N GLU A 55 -13.65 -7.10 0.70
CA GLU A 55 -13.07 -6.58 1.95
C GLU A 55 -11.74 -7.21 2.32
N THR A 56 -11.49 -8.46 1.89
CA THR A 56 -10.27 -9.19 2.25
C THR A 56 -9.19 -9.07 1.18
N HIS A 57 -7.93 -9.32 1.54
CA HIS A 57 -6.83 -9.39 0.55
C HIS A 57 -7.06 -10.48 -0.51
N PHE A 58 -7.75 -11.56 -0.13
CA PHE A 58 -8.15 -12.61 -1.07
C PHE A 58 -9.14 -12.08 -2.11
N ASP A 59 -10.18 -11.35 -1.66
CA ASP A 59 -11.17 -10.75 -2.56
C ASP A 59 -10.49 -9.74 -3.49
N ILE A 60 -9.64 -8.87 -2.96
CA ILE A 60 -8.91 -7.88 -3.76
C ILE A 60 -8.01 -8.57 -4.79
N ASN A 61 -7.33 -9.66 -4.45
CA ASN A 61 -6.56 -10.45 -5.42
C ASN A 61 -7.45 -11.02 -6.51
N LYS A 62 -8.62 -11.55 -6.17
CA LYS A 62 -9.57 -12.08 -7.14
C LYS A 62 -10.10 -10.98 -8.06
N ASN A 63 -10.38 -9.80 -7.51
CA ASN A 63 -11.21 -8.77 -8.13
C ASN A 63 -10.44 -7.59 -8.76
N ALA A 64 -9.14 -7.45 -8.48
CA ALA A 64 -8.30 -6.36 -9.02
C ALA A 64 -7.01 -6.84 -9.74
N ASN A 65 -6.69 -8.14 -9.68
CA ASN A 65 -5.51 -8.69 -10.34
C ASN A 65 -5.70 -8.78 -11.87
N PRO A 66 -4.86 -8.10 -12.68
CA PRO A 66 -4.98 -8.05 -14.14
C PRO A 66 -4.73 -9.39 -14.85
N ASN A 67 -4.19 -10.39 -14.15
CA ASN A 67 -4.02 -11.74 -14.70
C ASN A 67 -5.26 -12.64 -14.48
N ARG A 68 -6.35 -12.08 -13.93
CA ARG A 68 -7.63 -12.77 -13.71
C ARG A 68 -8.73 -12.01 -14.41
N ASP A 69 -9.86 -12.67 -14.64
CA ASP A 69 -11.10 -11.96 -14.92
C ASP A 69 -11.50 -11.18 -13.67
N ASN A 70 -11.59 -9.85 -13.79
CA ASN A 70 -11.63 -8.96 -12.66
C ASN A 70 -12.62 -7.81 -12.89
N VAL A 71 -13.19 -7.34 -11.79
CA VAL A 71 -14.14 -6.22 -11.82
C VAL A 71 -13.40 -4.88 -11.89
N LEU A 72 -12.20 -4.77 -11.32
CA LEU A 72 -11.36 -3.58 -11.37
C LEU A 72 -10.11 -3.81 -12.22
N ARG A 73 -10.09 -3.20 -13.41
CA ARG A 73 -8.98 -3.34 -14.36
C ARG A 73 -7.85 -2.37 -14.05
N LEU A 74 -6.87 -2.83 -13.29
CA LEU A 74 -5.58 -2.16 -13.14
C LEU A 74 -4.65 -2.52 -14.29
N SER A 75 -3.64 -1.68 -14.56
CA SER A 75 -2.51 -2.11 -15.39
C SER A 75 -1.67 -3.15 -14.64
N LYS A 76 -0.95 -4.01 -15.38
CA LYS A 76 -0.04 -5.01 -14.78
C LYS A 76 0.98 -4.35 -13.85
N GLY A 77 1.60 -3.25 -14.28
CA GLY A 77 2.56 -2.51 -13.47
C GLY A 77 1.93 -1.92 -12.20
N ALA A 78 0.73 -1.35 -12.27
CA ALA A 78 0.04 -0.83 -11.09
C ALA A 78 -0.29 -1.93 -10.07
N TRP A 79 -0.71 -3.11 -10.55
CA TRP A 79 -0.94 -4.27 -9.70
C TRP A 79 0.35 -4.77 -9.05
N GLU A 80 1.45 -4.83 -9.80
CA GLU A 80 2.75 -5.24 -9.26
C GLU A 80 3.24 -4.29 -8.15
N LEU A 81 3.04 -2.98 -8.30
CA LEU A 81 3.35 -1.99 -7.26
C LEU A 81 2.50 -2.19 -6.00
N TYR A 82 1.18 -2.35 -6.17
CA TYR A 82 0.27 -2.64 -5.06
C TYR A 82 0.63 -3.94 -4.34
N HIS A 83 0.90 -4.99 -5.12
CA HIS A 83 1.21 -6.32 -4.60
C HIS A 83 2.58 -6.37 -3.92
N LEU A 84 3.56 -5.58 -4.39
CA LEU A 84 4.83 -5.37 -3.71
C LEU A 84 4.61 -4.79 -2.31
N LEU A 85 3.86 -3.68 -2.21
CA LEU A 85 3.52 -3.07 -0.91
C LEU A 85 2.84 -4.08 0.02
N TYR A 86 1.87 -4.84 -0.50
CA TYR A 86 1.18 -5.88 0.27
C TYR A 86 2.16 -6.94 0.81
N ARG A 87 2.94 -7.57 -0.06
CA ARG A 87 3.89 -8.62 0.35
C ARG A 87 4.92 -8.10 1.34
N THR A 88 5.51 -6.93 1.07
CA THR A 88 6.51 -6.34 1.95
C THR A 88 5.90 -6.02 3.32
N SER A 89 4.64 -5.54 3.39
CA SER A 89 3.95 -5.34 4.66
C SER A 89 3.73 -6.64 5.44
N GLN A 90 3.41 -7.76 4.77
CA GLN A 90 3.30 -9.06 5.42
C GLN A 90 4.63 -9.50 6.02
N THR A 91 5.73 -9.38 5.27
CA THR A 91 7.07 -9.73 5.79
C THR A 91 7.43 -8.87 7.01
N ALA A 92 7.12 -7.57 6.97
CA ALA A 92 7.39 -6.63 8.06
C ALA A 92 6.64 -6.98 9.36
N ARG A 93 5.46 -7.61 9.26
CA ARG A 93 4.60 -7.89 10.41
C ARG A 93 4.71 -9.31 10.96
N TYR A 94 4.99 -10.30 10.10
CA TYR A 94 4.73 -11.70 10.46
C TYR A 94 5.94 -12.62 10.39
N GLU A 95 7.07 -12.23 9.78
CA GLU A 95 8.24 -13.11 9.67
C GLU A 95 9.03 -13.29 10.98
N GLY A 96 8.62 -12.62 12.05
CA GLY A 96 9.31 -12.65 13.34
C GLY A 96 10.67 -11.96 13.29
N ILE A 97 11.31 -11.80 14.45
CA ILE A 97 12.62 -11.16 14.56
C ILE A 97 13.57 -12.13 15.25
N THR A 98 14.59 -12.58 14.52
CA THR A 98 15.67 -13.43 15.07
C THR A 98 16.94 -12.64 15.32
N ASP A 99 17.19 -11.61 14.50
CA ASP A 99 18.27 -10.65 14.64
C ASP A 99 17.71 -9.25 14.38
N PHE A 100 17.70 -8.42 15.42
CA PHE A 100 17.04 -7.12 15.39
C PHE A 100 17.78 -6.12 14.51
N ASP A 101 19.11 -6.15 14.47
CA ASP A 101 19.89 -5.19 13.69
C ASP A 101 19.75 -5.47 12.20
N THR A 102 19.85 -6.75 11.80
CA THR A 102 19.57 -7.16 10.43
C THR A 102 18.12 -6.87 10.04
N PHE A 103 17.16 -7.13 10.94
CA PHE A 103 15.76 -6.81 10.69
C PHE A 103 15.56 -5.31 10.42
N GLN A 104 16.11 -4.44 11.27
CA GLN A 104 16.00 -2.99 11.10
C GLN A 104 16.64 -2.51 9.79
N ALA A 105 17.82 -3.02 9.44
CA ALA A 105 18.49 -2.70 8.19
C ALA A 105 17.66 -3.11 6.95
N LEU A 106 17.11 -4.33 6.98
CA LEU A 106 16.23 -4.83 5.91
C LEU A 106 14.95 -4.01 5.81
N LYS A 107 14.28 -3.69 6.92
CA LYS A 107 13.05 -2.91 6.90
C LYS A 107 13.28 -1.46 6.46
N LYS A 108 14.45 -0.89 6.76
CA LYS A 108 14.86 0.41 6.21
C LYS A 108 14.98 0.37 4.68
N ALA A 109 15.62 -0.67 4.14
CA ALA A 109 15.70 -0.85 2.69
C ALA A 109 14.31 -1.06 2.05
N ASP A 110 13.47 -1.90 2.67
CA ASP A 110 12.08 -2.11 2.26
C ASP A 110 11.28 -0.81 2.26
N TYR A 111 11.46 0.04 3.27
CA TYR A 111 10.76 1.32 3.36
C TYR A 111 11.03 2.22 2.16
N ILE A 112 12.30 2.34 1.74
CA ILE A 112 12.68 3.14 0.55
C ILE A 112 12.01 2.59 -0.71
N ILE A 113 12.00 1.26 -0.87
CA ILE A 113 11.35 0.58 -2.00
C ILE A 113 9.83 0.85 -1.96
N CYS A 114 9.20 0.73 -0.80
CA CYS A 114 7.78 0.96 -0.61
C CYS A 114 7.38 2.43 -0.84
N GLN A 115 8.19 3.41 -0.46
CA GLN A 115 7.94 4.82 -0.75
C GLN A 115 7.87 5.06 -2.25
N GLU A 116 8.85 4.56 -2.99
CA GLU A 116 8.88 4.69 -4.45
C GLU A 116 7.73 3.92 -5.13
N ALA A 117 7.38 2.75 -4.60
CA ALA A 117 6.26 1.96 -5.10
C ALA A 117 4.92 2.69 -4.90
N LEU A 118 4.68 3.23 -3.70
CA LEU A 118 3.48 4.02 -3.40
C LEU A 118 3.41 5.27 -4.28
N ARG A 119 4.51 6.00 -4.43
CA ARG A 119 4.58 7.19 -5.30
C ARG A 119 4.17 6.85 -6.74
N LYS A 120 4.73 5.79 -7.32
CA LYS A 120 4.37 5.32 -8.67
C LYS A 120 2.92 4.87 -8.76
N PHE A 121 2.41 4.21 -7.71
CA PHE A 121 1.02 3.76 -7.66
C PHE A 121 0.05 4.96 -7.61
N LYS A 122 0.34 5.99 -6.80
CA LYS A 122 -0.42 7.26 -6.77
C LYS A 122 -0.41 7.95 -8.13
N LEU A 123 0.74 8.03 -8.79
CA LEU A 123 0.84 8.59 -10.14
C LEU A 123 -0.05 7.85 -11.14
N TYR A 124 -0.06 6.52 -11.09
CA TYR A 124 -0.96 5.72 -11.92
C TYR A 124 -2.44 6.02 -11.61
N LEU A 125 -2.82 6.04 -10.33
CA LEU A 125 -4.20 6.30 -9.90
C LEU A 125 -4.69 7.69 -10.33
N ASN A 126 -3.83 8.71 -10.22
CA ASN A 126 -4.07 10.04 -10.77
C ASN A 126 -4.28 10.00 -12.29
N GLY A 127 -3.42 9.27 -13.02
CA GLY A 127 -3.54 9.10 -14.47
C GLY A 127 -4.84 8.42 -14.92
N VAL A 128 -5.45 7.59 -14.06
CA VAL A 128 -6.76 6.96 -14.34
C VAL A 128 -7.94 7.70 -13.69
N GLY A 129 -7.72 8.86 -13.08
CA GLY A 129 -8.77 9.79 -12.64
C GLY A 129 -9.14 9.75 -11.15
N LEU A 130 -8.37 9.08 -10.29
CA LEU A 130 -8.49 9.23 -8.83
C LEU A 130 -7.54 10.34 -8.37
N LYS A 131 -8.05 11.45 -7.84
CA LYS A 131 -7.21 12.54 -7.31
C LYS A 131 -6.67 12.16 -5.92
N CYS A 132 -5.38 11.86 -5.80
CA CYS A 132 -4.72 11.47 -4.55
C CYS A 132 -3.22 11.81 -4.50
#